data_AF-A0A9W5K2K8-F1
#
_entry.id   AF-A0A9W5K2K8-F1
#
_cell.length_a   1.000
_cell.length_b   1.000
_cell.length_c   1.000
_cell.angle_alpha   90.00
_cell.angle_beta   90.00
_cell.angle_gamma   90.00
#
_symmetry.space_group_name_H-M   'P 1'
#
loop_
_entity.id
_entity.type
_entity.pdbx_description
1 polymer ?
#
loop_
_entity_poly.entity_id
_entity_poly.type
_entity_poly.pdbx_seq_one_letter_code
_entity_poly.pdbx_strand_id
1 'polypeptide(L)'
;MSMNDNLEDEHNRMNLSGFQFNGEMKFVLLKVADVLIPLQKWINSKPSPNQVPDTEEYLPWRHGKGPLNSEKFNLIQFLEGLLRETSFDLSLMNRWKRLQQAPFSATPIQHPKSWRKARGLEEDAIFGITESRGVLLDKDKNPIIRSEFYQKGTSLLLKAAQFSIPETSGGWEKFVALLVNNSHPSWSPLEFPTSVSFLFQFTRDILYRMMGMRNTAEEPWSTALLVELDETRRVGNHFTSYDTEEAVKLFENVLAKYSNLQEENE
;
A
#
# COMPACT_ATOMS: atom_id res chain seq x y z
N MET A 1 6.67 36.54 21.47
CA MET A 1 7.40 35.35 20.99
C MET A 1 6.98 35.09 19.56
N SER A 2 7.98 34.84 18.71
CA SER A 2 8.05 35.22 17.30
C SER A 2 7.08 34.48 16.38
N MET A 3 6.41 35.21 15.48
CA MET A 3 5.66 34.67 14.33
C MET A 3 6.58 34.17 13.19
N ASN A 4 7.91 34.30 13.32
CA ASN A 4 8.86 33.93 12.27
C ASN A 4 9.28 32.45 12.26
N ASP A 5 9.03 31.68 13.33
CA ASP A 5 9.49 30.28 13.39
C ASP A 5 8.66 29.32 12.51
N ASN A 6 7.50 29.75 12.01
CA ASN A 6 6.63 28.92 11.14
C ASN A 6 6.94 29.06 9.64
N LEU A 7 7.75 30.05 9.24
CA LEU A 7 8.05 30.30 7.82
C LEU A 7 9.32 29.59 7.34
N GLU A 8 10.24 29.25 8.24
CA GLU A 8 11.44 28.46 7.89
C GLU A 8 11.11 26.98 7.61
N ASP A 9 10.04 26.45 8.21
CA ASP A 9 9.59 25.06 8.01
C ASP A 9 8.87 24.81 6.66
N GLU A 10 8.44 25.86 5.95
CA GLU A 10 7.86 25.70 4.60
C GLU A 10 8.93 25.61 3.51
N HIS A 11 10.11 26.17 3.74
CA HIS A 11 11.15 26.34 2.72
C HIS A 11 12.03 25.11 2.49
N ASN A 12 11.96 24.10 3.37
CA ASN A 12 12.69 22.83 3.21
C ASN A 12 11.80 21.66 2.74
N ARG A 13 10.62 21.98 2.19
CA ARG A 13 9.70 20.96 1.65
C ARG A 13 10.25 20.43 0.34
N MET A 14 10.56 19.14 0.30
CA MET A 14 10.94 18.44 -0.93
C MET A 14 9.86 18.69 -2.00
N ASN A 15 10.22 19.36 -3.09
CA ASN A 15 9.41 19.33 -4.30
C ASN A 15 9.50 17.93 -4.89
N LEU A 16 8.49 17.11 -4.63
CA LEU A 16 8.42 15.73 -5.10
C LEU A 16 7.83 15.63 -6.51
N SER A 17 7.58 16.76 -7.19
CA SER A 17 7.21 16.74 -8.61
C SER A 17 8.29 16.00 -9.41
N GLY A 18 7.93 14.85 -9.98
CA GLY A 18 8.88 13.99 -10.69
C GLY A 18 9.77 13.11 -9.81
N PHE A 19 9.51 12.97 -8.50
CA PHE A 19 10.26 12.05 -7.65
C PHE A 19 10.26 10.63 -8.22
N GLN A 20 11.45 10.06 -8.33
CA GLN A 20 11.72 8.67 -8.70
C GLN A 20 12.89 8.14 -7.87
N PHE A 21 12.84 6.87 -7.50
CA PHE A 21 14.00 6.20 -6.92
C PHE A 21 15.07 6.02 -7.99
N ASN A 22 16.34 6.14 -7.59
CA ASN A 22 17.45 5.78 -8.47
C ASN A 22 17.44 4.25 -8.75
N GLY A 23 18.17 3.82 -9.78
CA GLY A 23 18.16 2.42 -10.24
C GLY A 23 18.57 1.42 -9.14
N GLU A 24 19.55 1.77 -8.32
CA GLU A 24 20.04 0.93 -7.21
C GLU A 24 18.96 0.75 -6.14
N MET A 25 18.36 1.84 -5.67
CA MET A 25 17.30 1.78 -4.67
C MET A 25 16.06 1.05 -5.21
N LYS A 26 15.70 1.27 -6.47
CA LYS A 26 14.59 0.55 -7.13
C LYS A 26 14.85 -0.96 -7.13
N PHE A 27 16.07 -1.38 -7.48
CA PHE A 27 16.47 -2.78 -7.44
C PHE A 27 16.36 -3.36 -6.03
N VAL A 28 16.89 -2.68 -5.01
CA VAL A 28 16.81 -3.12 -3.61
C VAL A 28 15.36 -3.25 -3.16
N LEU A 29 14.50 -2.25 -3.43
CA LEU A 29 13.09 -2.29 -3.04
C LEU A 29 12.33 -3.44 -3.73
N LEU A 30 12.61 -3.71 -5.02
CA LEU A 30 12.00 -4.84 -5.72
C LEU A 30 12.39 -6.18 -5.09
N LYS A 31 13.67 -6.38 -4.80
CA LYS A 31 14.15 -7.61 -4.15
C LYS A 31 13.57 -7.79 -2.75
N VAL A 32 13.52 -6.72 -1.97
CA VAL A 32 12.89 -6.74 -0.64
C VAL A 32 11.39 -7.03 -0.74
N ALA A 33 10.68 -6.44 -1.70
CA ALA A 33 9.26 -6.70 -1.92
C ALA A 33 8.97 -8.16 -2.30
N ASP A 34 9.77 -8.75 -3.19
CA ASP A 34 9.62 -10.15 -3.62
C ASP A 34 9.86 -11.15 -2.47
N VAL A 35 10.72 -10.80 -1.50
CA VAL A 35 10.91 -11.61 -0.29
C VAL A 35 9.78 -11.43 0.71
N LEU A 36 9.31 -10.19 0.92
CA LEU A 36 8.24 -9.89 1.87
C LEU A 36 6.90 -10.47 1.41
N ILE A 37 6.67 -10.51 0.10
CA ILE A 37 5.46 -11.04 -0.52
C ILE A 37 5.89 -12.05 -1.60
N PRO A 38 6.22 -13.30 -1.22
CA PRO A 38 6.73 -14.31 -2.14
C PRO A 38 5.58 -14.91 -2.98
N LEU A 39 4.99 -14.09 -3.84
CA LEU A 39 3.74 -14.38 -4.56
C LEU A 39 3.81 -15.66 -5.38
N GLN A 40 4.87 -15.84 -6.17
CA GLN A 40 5.00 -17.05 -6.98
C GLN A 40 5.10 -18.31 -6.11
N LYS A 41 5.81 -18.25 -4.97
CA LYS A 41 5.87 -19.36 -4.03
C LYS A 41 4.50 -19.68 -3.44
N TRP A 42 3.73 -18.65 -3.09
CA TRP A 42 2.34 -18.80 -2.62
C TRP A 42 1.44 -19.41 -3.70
N ILE A 43 1.51 -18.94 -4.95
CA ILE A 43 0.76 -19.47 -6.09
C ILE A 43 1.06 -20.96 -6.30
N ASN A 44 2.34 -21.31 -6.31
CA ASN A 44 2.77 -22.70 -6.53
C ASN A 44 2.38 -23.63 -5.36
N SER A 45 2.05 -23.08 -4.19
CA SER A 45 1.72 -23.87 -2.99
C SER A 45 0.24 -24.26 -2.88
N LYS A 46 -0.61 -23.80 -3.80
CA LYS A 46 -2.06 -23.96 -3.73
C LYS A 46 -2.62 -24.53 -5.06
N PRO A 47 -3.83 -25.09 -5.05
CA PRO A 47 -4.48 -25.54 -6.28
C PRO A 47 -4.70 -24.39 -7.27
N SER A 48 -5.03 -24.76 -8.50
CA SER A 48 -5.44 -23.82 -9.54
C SER A 48 -6.78 -23.16 -9.18
N PRO A 49 -6.99 -21.88 -9.56
CA PRO A 49 -8.21 -21.15 -9.26
C PRO A 49 -9.43 -21.79 -9.96
N ASN A 50 -10.60 -21.68 -9.36
CA ASN A 50 -11.81 -22.36 -9.84
C ASN A 50 -12.54 -21.60 -10.95
N GLN A 51 -12.33 -20.28 -11.00
CA GLN A 51 -13.11 -19.38 -11.87
C GLN A 51 -12.57 -19.25 -13.28
N VAL A 52 -11.37 -19.78 -13.55
CA VAL A 52 -10.65 -19.54 -14.81
C VAL A 52 -10.02 -20.85 -15.29
N PRO A 53 -10.06 -21.17 -16.59
CA PRO A 53 -9.41 -22.36 -17.13
C PRO A 53 -7.91 -22.38 -16.80
N ASP A 54 -7.41 -23.54 -16.36
CA ASP A 54 -5.99 -23.71 -16.06
C ASP A 54 -5.17 -23.95 -17.33
N THR A 55 -5.00 -22.90 -18.12
CA THR A 55 -4.22 -22.91 -19.35
C THR A 55 -3.26 -21.72 -19.44
N GLU A 56 -2.26 -21.81 -20.32
CA GLU A 56 -1.28 -20.75 -20.54
C GLU A 56 -1.91 -19.42 -20.97
N GLU A 57 -3.01 -19.46 -21.71
CA GLU A 57 -3.73 -18.28 -22.19
C GLU A 57 -4.31 -17.46 -21.05
N TYR A 58 -4.93 -18.13 -20.06
CA TYR A 58 -5.63 -17.46 -18.97
C TYR A 58 -4.78 -17.29 -17.71
N LEU A 59 -3.86 -18.23 -17.44
CA LEU A 59 -2.99 -18.25 -16.27
C LEU A 59 -1.49 -18.29 -16.67
N PRO A 60 -0.99 -17.36 -17.49
CA PRO A 60 0.39 -17.40 -18.00
C PRO A 60 1.46 -17.42 -16.89
N TRP A 61 1.16 -16.88 -15.70
CA TRP A 61 2.06 -16.90 -14.53
C TRP A 61 2.17 -18.27 -13.84
N ARG A 62 1.29 -19.22 -14.15
CA ARG A 62 1.40 -20.63 -13.73
C ARG A 62 2.11 -21.50 -14.77
N HIS A 63 2.01 -21.12 -16.05
CA HIS A 63 2.50 -21.91 -17.19
C HIS A 63 3.82 -21.42 -17.78
N GLY A 64 4.66 -20.77 -16.98
CA GLY A 64 6.06 -20.50 -17.35
C GLY A 64 6.31 -19.28 -18.25
N LYS A 65 5.32 -18.41 -18.49
CA LYS A 65 5.54 -17.12 -19.21
C LYS A 65 6.19 -16.04 -18.35
N GLY A 66 6.51 -16.36 -17.10
CA GLY A 66 7.19 -15.47 -16.16
C GLY A 66 6.48 -15.46 -14.81
N PRO A 67 7.18 -15.11 -13.73
CA PRO A 67 6.60 -15.10 -12.41
C PRO A 67 5.72 -13.87 -12.21
N LEU A 68 4.72 -14.02 -11.35
CA LEU A 68 3.98 -12.91 -10.77
C LEU A 68 4.82 -12.34 -9.62
N ASN A 69 5.39 -11.16 -9.82
CA ASN A 69 6.35 -10.53 -8.92
C ASN A 69 6.14 -9.01 -8.79
N SER A 70 6.96 -8.37 -7.95
CA SER A 70 6.87 -6.93 -7.66
C SER A 70 7.05 -6.03 -8.88
N GLU A 71 7.84 -6.49 -9.85
CA GLU A 71 8.08 -5.77 -11.11
C GLU A 71 6.83 -5.82 -12.01
N LYS A 72 6.19 -6.98 -12.16
CA LYS A 72 4.96 -7.13 -12.94
C LYS A 72 3.82 -6.24 -12.44
N PHE A 73 3.72 -6.04 -11.13
CA PHE A 73 2.75 -5.11 -10.55
C PHE A 73 3.22 -3.65 -10.55
N ASN A 74 4.37 -3.34 -11.16
CA ASN A 74 5.01 -2.03 -11.16
C ASN A 74 5.19 -1.42 -9.75
N LEU A 75 5.23 -2.22 -8.67
CA LEU A 75 4.96 -1.77 -7.27
C LEU A 75 5.68 -0.47 -6.89
N ILE A 76 6.95 -0.36 -7.26
CA ILE A 76 7.79 0.80 -6.95
C ILE A 76 7.28 2.08 -7.62
N GLN A 77 6.81 2.03 -8.86
CA GLN A 77 6.25 3.20 -9.55
C GLN A 77 5.00 3.74 -8.86
N PHE A 78 4.17 2.87 -8.30
CA PHE A 78 3.02 3.30 -7.50
C PHE A 78 3.46 3.89 -6.17
N LEU A 79 4.44 3.26 -5.51
CA LEU A 79 5.01 3.84 -4.30
C LEU A 79 5.54 5.25 -4.58
N GLU A 80 6.30 5.46 -5.66
CA GLU A 80 6.73 6.79 -6.07
C GLU A 80 5.54 7.73 -6.27
N GLY A 81 4.45 7.28 -6.92
CA GLY A 81 3.20 8.02 -7.02
C GLY A 81 2.61 8.44 -5.67
N LEU A 82 2.53 7.51 -4.72
CA LEU A 82 2.09 7.79 -3.35
C LEU A 82 2.99 8.80 -2.65
N LEU A 83 4.31 8.76 -2.89
CA LEU A 83 5.24 9.71 -2.31
C LEU A 83 5.11 11.10 -2.94
N ARG A 84 4.67 11.21 -4.20
CA ARG A 84 4.35 12.50 -4.82
C ARG A 84 3.06 13.11 -4.27
N GLU A 85 2.09 12.26 -3.93
CA GLU A 85 0.78 12.65 -3.40
C GLU A 85 0.81 12.95 -1.88
N THR A 86 1.59 13.95 -1.45
CA THR A 86 1.74 14.33 -0.04
C THR A 86 0.74 15.39 0.45
N SER A 87 -0.03 16.00 -0.45
CA SER A 87 -0.96 17.09 -0.11
C SER A 87 -2.04 16.66 0.87
N PHE A 88 -2.54 15.42 0.75
CA PHE A 88 -3.50 14.85 1.69
C PHE A 88 -2.89 14.62 3.07
N ASP A 89 -1.68 14.07 3.14
CA ASP A 89 -0.96 13.85 4.40
C ASP A 89 -0.75 15.19 5.15
N LEU A 90 -0.36 16.25 4.43
CA LEU A 90 -0.18 17.60 5.01
C LEU A 90 -1.48 18.18 5.58
N SER A 91 -2.57 18.11 4.81
CA SER A 91 -3.90 18.54 5.26
C SER A 91 -4.32 17.82 6.54
N LEU A 92 -4.11 16.49 6.57
CA LEU A 92 -4.45 15.65 7.70
C LEU A 92 -3.58 15.96 8.92
N MET A 93 -2.27 16.13 8.75
CA MET A 93 -1.35 16.55 9.81
C MET A 93 -1.75 17.90 10.41
N ASN A 94 -2.07 18.89 9.57
CA ASN A 94 -2.52 20.20 10.04
C ASN A 94 -3.85 20.12 10.78
N ARG A 95 -4.76 19.23 10.35
CA ARG A 95 -6.00 18.95 11.09
C ARG A 95 -5.70 18.34 12.46
N TRP A 96 -4.79 17.38 12.57
CA TRP A 96 -4.43 16.78 13.85
C TRP A 96 -3.76 17.76 14.80
N LYS A 97 -2.82 18.58 14.34
CA LYS A 97 -2.22 19.66 15.16
C LYS A 97 -3.30 20.58 15.74
N ARG A 98 -4.30 20.97 14.94
CA ARG A 98 -5.45 21.74 15.43
C ARG A 98 -6.28 21.00 16.47
N LEU A 99 -6.55 19.70 16.26
CA LEU A 99 -7.31 18.89 17.21
C LEU A 99 -6.55 18.62 18.51
N GLN A 100 -5.22 18.55 18.49
CA GLN A 100 -4.41 18.45 19.71
C GLN A 100 -4.51 19.73 20.55
N GLN A 101 -4.51 20.92 19.90
CA GLN A 101 -4.64 22.21 20.58
C GLN A 101 -6.08 22.49 21.04
N ALA A 102 -7.07 22.05 20.26
CA ALA A 102 -8.49 22.23 20.54
C ALA A 102 -9.28 20.93 20.29
N PRO A 103 -9.24 19.96 21.22
CA PRO A 103 -9.84 18.62 21.04
C PRO A 103 -11.34 18.65 20.76
N PHE A 104 -12.02 19.70 21.18
CA PHE A 104 -13.45 19.89 20.98
C PHE A 104 -13.79 20.74 19.75
N SER A 105 -12.83 21.21 18.96
CA SER A 105 -13.11 22.13 17.84
C SER A 105 -14.01 21.53 16.74
N ALA A 106 -14.09 20.20 16.66
CA ALA A 106 -14.90 19.48 15.69
C ALA A 106 -16.16 18.83 16.31
N THR A 107 -16.47 19.10 17.59
CA THR A 107 -17.66 18.54 18.23
C THR A 107 -18.90 19.40 17.95
N PRO A 108 -20.06 18.79 17.68
CA PRO A 108 -21.31 19.55 17.54
C PRO A 108 -21.88 20.01 18.90
N ILE A 109 -21.30 19.58 20.02
CA ILE A 109 -21.78 19.91 21.36
C ILE A 109 -21.34 21.32 21.75
N GLN A 110 -22.28 22.22 22.07
CA GLN A 110 -21.98 23.63 22.41
C GLN A 110 -21.14 23.81 23.68
N HIS A 111 -21.34 22.96 24.70
CA HIS A 111 -20.62 23.01 25.97
C HIS A 111 -19.99 21.65 26.31
N PRO A 112 -18.95 21.24 25.58
CA PRO A 112 -18.43 19.88 25.63
C PRO A 112 -17.80 19.53 26.99
N LYS A 113 -17.13 20.47 27.65
CA LYS A 113 -16.56 20.27 28.99
C LYS A 113 -17.67 20.00 30.03
N SER A 114 -18.69 20.85 30.07
CA SER A 114 -19.84 20.69 30.97
C SER A 114 -20.61 19.39 30.68
N TRP A 115 -20.77 19.04 29.41
CA TRP A 115 -21.40 17.79 28.98
C TRP A 115 -20.64 16.55 29.47
N ARG A 116 -19.30 16.60 29.48
CA ARG A 116 -18.41 15.54 30.00
C ARG A 116 -18.50 15.45 31.51
N LYS A 117 -18.39 16.59 32.22
CA LYS A 117 -18.53 16.68 33.68
C LYS A 117 -19.83 16.06 34.18
N ALA A 118 -20.94 16.38 33.53
CA ALA A 118 -22.27 15.87 33.88
C ALA A 118 -22.39 14.34 33.76
N ARG A 119 -21.43 13.69 33.08
CA ARG A 119 -21.36 12.23 32.87
C ARG A 119 -20.24 11.58 33.70
N GLY A 120 -19.63 12.31 34.62
CA GLY A 120 -18.50 11.82 35.42
C GLY A 120 -17.22 11.60 34.60
N LEU A 121 -17.09 12.27 33.46
CA LEU A 121 -15.87 12.27 32.63
C LEU A 121 -15.03 13.50 32.95
N GLU A 122 -13.70 13.37 32.80
CA GLU A 122 -12.76 14.50 32.87
C GLU A 122 -13.20 15.64 31.93
N GLU A 123 -13.22 16.87 32.43
CA GLU A 123 -13.68 18.05 31.67
C GLU A 123 -12.80 18.30 30.44
N ASP A 124 -11.50 18.14 30.62
CA ASP A 124 -10.52 18.21 29.57
C ASP A 124 -10.40 16.85 28.86
N ALA A 125 -10.20 16.91 27.54
CA ALA A 125 -9.88 15.75 26.72
C ALA A 125 -8.54 15.98 26.06
N ILE A 126 -7.81 14.91 25.77
CA ILE A 126 -6.59 14.93 24.97
C ILE A 126 -6.90 14.19 23.68
N PHE A 127 -6.55 14.79 22.53
CA PHE A 127 -6.64 14.09 21.26
C PHE A 127 -5.45 13.13 21.11
N GLY A 128 -5.70 11.84 21.29
CA GLY A 128 -4.71 10.78 21.09
C GLY A 128 -4.70 10.27 19.66
N ILE A 129 -3.53 10.32 19.01
CA ILE A 129 -3.32 9.79 17.64
C ILE A 129 -2.98 8.28 17.68
N THR A 130 -2.66 7.77 18.87
CA THR A 130 -1.70 6.68 19.10
C THR A 130 -2.15 5.26 18.80
N GLU A 131 -3.42 4.99 18.47
CA GLU A 131 -3.89 3.59 18.34
C GLU A 131 -4.20 3.15 16.91
N SER A 132 -4.53 4.07 16.01
CA SER A 132 -4.74 3.70 14.62
C SER A 132 -3.38 3.62 13.92
N ARG A 133 -2.93 2.42 13.57
CA ARG A 133 -1.77 2.22 12.66
C ARG A 133 -1.98 2.87 11.28
N GLY A 134 -3.09 3.57 11.03
CA GLY A 134 -3.34 4.35 9.82
C GLY A 134 -2.51 5.63 9.73
N VAL A 135 -1.89 6.07 10.83
CA VAL A 135 -1.08 7.29 10.88
C VAL A 135 0.40 6.95 10.98
N LEU A 136 1.22 7.59 10.15
CA LEU A 136 2.68 7.54 10.30
C LEU A 136 3.11 8.52 11.39
N LEU A 137 3.92 8.03 12.31
CA LEU A 137 4.46 8.80 13.42
C LEU A 137 5.99 8.80 13.35
N ASP A 138 6.59 9.91 13.78
CA ASP A 138 8.03 10.01 14.01
C ASP A 138 8.46 9.35 15.33
N LYS A 139 9.75 9.43 15.64
CA LYS A 139 10.34 8.92 16.90
C LYS A 139 9.74 9.56 18.15
N ASP A 140 9.23 10.78 18.03
CA ASP A 140 8.67 11.60 19.11
C ASP A 140 7.13 11.48 19.17
N LYS A 141 6.55 10.54 18.41
CA LYS A 141 5.11 10.26 18.28
C LYS A 141 4.30 11.41 17.65
N ASN A 142 4.96 12.28 16.89
CA ASN A 142 4.28 13.29 16.09
C ASN A 142 3.94 12.73 14.72
N PRO A 143 2.83 13.18 14.09
CA PRO A 143 2.55 12.85 12.70
C PRO A 143 3.72 13.23 11.78
N ILE A 144 4.06 12.33 10.86
CA ILE A 144 5.06 12.54 9.81
C ILE A 144 4.45 12.24 8.45
N ILE A 145 4.80 13.02 7.42
CA ILE A 145 4.36 12.72 6.06
C ILE A 145 5.08 11.49 5.51
N ARG A 146 4.41 10.77 4.61
CA ARG A 146 4.95 9.52 4.05
C ARG A 146 6.27 9.73 3.32
N SER A 147 6.42 10.82 2.57
CA SER A 147 7.67 11.14 1.85
C SER A 147 8.87 11.28 2.78
N GLU A 148 8.73 11.99 3.90
CA GLU A 148 9.80 12.15 4.90
C GLU A 148 10.14 10.82 5.57
N PHE A 149 9.12 10.00 5.89
CA PHE A 149 9.32 8.66 6.42
C PHE A 149 10.14 7.80 5.45
N TYR A 150 9.76 7.79 4.17
CA TYR A 150 10.47 7.02 3.15
C TYR A 150 11.86 7.56 2.84
N GLN A 151 12.07 8.88 2.80
CA GLN A 151 13.38 9.47 2.57
C GLN A 151 14.41 9.00 3.61
N LYS A 152 14.02 8.98 4.89
CA LYS A 152 14.89 8.48 5.97
C LYS A 152 15.11 6.97 5.85
N GLY A 153 14.04 6.21 5.67
CA GLY A 153 14.11 4.76 5.61
C GLY A 153 14.83 4.20 4.38
N THR A 154 14.68 4.79 3.20
CA THR A 154 15.35 4.34 1.97
C THR A 154 16.85 4.61 2.03
N SER A 155 17.26 5.73 2.63
CA SER A 155 18.68 6.03 2.85
C SER A 155 19.34 4.98 3.75
N LEU A 156 18.66 4.58 4.84
CA LEU A 156 19.13 3.53 5.74
C LEU A 156 19.11 2.15 5.08
N LEU A 157 18.07 1.84 4.30
CA LEU A 157 17.97 0.59 3.55
C LEU A 157 19.09 0.47 2.52
N LEU A 158 19.40 1.54 1.79
CA LEU A 158 20.48 1.55 0.81
C LEU A 158 21.83 1.32 1.49
N LYS A 159 22.09 2.00 2.61
CA LYS A 159 23.30 1.77 3.42
C LYS A 159 23.40 0.32 3.92
N ALA A 160 22.28 -0.25 4.36
CA ALA A 160 22.23 -1.65 4.77
C ALA A 160 22.52 -2.60 3.59
N ALA A 161 21.92 -2.35 2.43
CA ALA A 161 22.14 -3.14 1.23
C ALA A 161 23.59 -3.03 0.73
N GLN A 162 24.20 -1.85 0.76
CA GLN A 162 25.61 -1.66 0.34
C GLN A 162 26.60 -2.34 1.29
N PHE A 163 26.27 -2.46 2.58
CA PHE A 163 27.11 -3.17 3.54
C PHE A 163 27.18 -4.68 3.26
N SER A 164 26.08 -5.26 2.78
CA SER A 164 26.01 -6.70 2.49
C SER A 164 24.99 -6.96 1.39
N ILE A 165 25.34 -6.59 0.14
CA ILE A 165 24.41 -6.75 -0.98
C ILE A 165 24.26 -8.25 -1.27
N PRO A 166 23.04 -8.81 -1.22
CA PRO A 166 22.89 -10.23 -1.44
C PRO A 166 23.02 -10.61 -2.92
N GLU A 167 23.92 -11.54 -3.22
CA GLU A 167 24.16 -12.02 -4.60
C GLU A 167 23.18 -13.12 -5.04
N THR A 168 22.52 -13.78 -4.08
CA THR A 168 21.62 -14.91 -4.33
C THR A 168 20.25 -14.67 -3.74
N SER A 169 19.21 -15.35 -4.24
CA SER A 169 17.87 -15.33 -3.64
C SER A 169 17.93 -15.68 -2.15
N GLY A 170 18.65 -16.76 -1.81
CA GLY A 170 18.99 -17.19 -0.44
C GLY A 170 19.55 -16.08 0.47
N GLY A 171 20.35 -15.20 -0.13
CA GLY A 171 20.92 -14.04 0.57
C GLY A 171 19.88 -12.96 0.84
N TRP A 172 18.97 -12.70 -0.10
CA TRP A 172 17.91 -11.72 0.07
C TRP A 172 16.93 -12.10 1.17
N GLU A 173 16.59 -13.39 1.31
CA GLU A 173 15.76 -13.84 2.43
C GLU A 173 16.44 -13.62 3.79
N LYS A 174 17.75 -13.91 3.89
CA LYS A 174 18.53 -13.64 5.11
C LYS A 174 18.63 -12.14 5.42
N PHE A 175 18.87 -11.32 4.40
CA PHE A 175 18.95 -9.88 4.54
C PHE A 175 17.64 -9.28 5.08
N VAL A 176 16.50 -9.64 4.49
CA VAL A 176 15.19 -9.19 4.97
C VAL A 176 14.90 -9.72 6.37
N ALA A 177 15.27 -10.97 6.68
CA ALA A 177 15.12 -11.51 8.04
C ALA A 177 15.89 -10.69 9.08
N LEU A 178 17.10 -10.21 8.77
CA LEU A 178 17.84 -9.32 9.67
C LEU A 178 17.11 -8.00 9.91
N LEU A 179 16.55 -7.40 8.85
CA LEU A 179 15.82 -6.14 8.92
C LEU A 179 14.49 -6.27 9.69
N VAL A 180 13.73 -7.35 9.47
CA VAL A 180 12.48 -7.60 10.20
C VAL A 180 12.73 -7.79 11.70
N ASN A 181 13.92 -8.27 12.07
CA ASN A 181 14.33 -8.46 13.47
C ASN A 181 15.11 -7.28 14.06
N ASN A 182 15.21 -6.13 13.36
CA ASN A 182 16.04 -4.98 13.79
C ASN A 182 17.49 -5.33 14.15
N SER A 183 18.07 -6.29 13.42
CA SER A 183 19.37 -6.90 13.75
C SER A 183 20.46 -6.63 12.72
N HIS A 184 20.15 -5.85 11.66
CA HIS A 184 21.13 -5.55 10.63
C HIS A 184 22.19 -4.55 11.16
N PRO A 185 23.50 -4.85 11.03
CA PRO A 185 24.56 -4.06 11.68
C PRO A 185 24.63 -2.60 11.22
N SER A 186 24.28 -2.34 9.96
CA SER A 186 24.29 -0.99 9.38
C SER A 186 23.02 -0.18 9.61
N TRP A 187 22.02 -0.75 10.29
CA TRP A 187 20.77 -0.09 10.64
C TRP A 187 20.48 -0.31 12.13
N SER A 188 20.99 0.61 12.95
CA SER A 188 20.84 0.53 14.40
C SER A 188 19.36 0.52 14.81
N PRO A 189 18.97 -0.26 15.84
CA PRO A 189 17.61 -0.26 16.37
C PRO A 189 17.20 1.08 17.01
N LEU A 190 18.16 1.99 17.22
CA LEU A 190 17.91 3.35 17.73
C LEU A 190 17.63 4.37 16.62
N GLU A 191 17.82 3.99 15.35
CA GLU A 191 17.55 4.86 14.19
C GLU A 191 16.04 4.98 13.93
N PHE A 192 15.65 6.10 13.33
CA PHE A 192 14.29 6.31 12.84
C PHE A 192 14.25 6.44 11.31
N PRO A 193 13.39 5.68 10.62
CA PRO A 193 12.58 4.58 11.15
C PRO A 193 13.44 3.37 11.55
N THR A 194 12.96 2.54 12.48
CA THR A 194 13.55 1.20 12.70
C THR A 194 13.33 0.35 11.44
N SER A 195 14.22 -0.60 11.15
CA SER A 195 14.10 -1.42 9.94
C SER A 195 12.78 -2.19 9.89
N VAL A 196 12.30 -2.73 11.01
CA VAL A 196 10.99 -3.41 11.07
C VAL A 196 9.83 -2.45 10.78
N SER A 197 9.87 -1.23 11.33
CA SER A 197 8.81 -0.24 11.11
C SER A 197 8.76 0.21 9.65
N PHE A 198 9.94 0.39 9.03
CA PHE A 198 10.06 0.72 7.62
C PHE A 198 9.51 -0.40 6.74
N LEU A 199 9.96 -1.65 6.95
CA LEU A 199 9.48 -2.78 6.16
C LEU A 199 7.99 -3.02 6.36
N PHE A 200 7.46 -2.88 7.56
CA PHE A 200 6.03 -3.05 7.81
C PHE A 200 5.20 -2.01 7.06
N GLN A 201 5.62 -0.74 7.07
CA GLN A 201 4.95 0.29 6.29
C GLN A 201 5.09 0.06 4.79
N PHE A 202 6.29 -0.30 4.32
CA PHE A 202 6.54 -0.64 2.93
C PHE A 202 5.62 -1.76 2.44
N THR A 203 5.53 -2.86 3.18
CA THR A 203 4.62 -3.97 2.91
C THR A 203 3.16 -3.51 2.82
N ARG A 204 2.73 -2.61 3.72
CA ARG A 204 1.35 -2.10 3.68
C ARG A 204 1.06 -1.27 2.44
N ASP A 205 1.97 -0.39 2.04
CA ASP A 205 1.76 0.48 0.87
C ASP A 205 1.75 -0.35 -0.43
N ILE A 206 2.61 -1.36 -0.55
CA ILE A 206 2.60 -2.24 -1.73
C ILE A 206 1.39 -3.19 -1.73
N LEU A 207 0.97 -3.72 -0.58
CA LEU A 207 -0.27 -4.50 -0.46
C LEU A 207 -1.50 -3.65 -0.79
N TYR A 208 -1.50 -2.38 -0.41
CA TYR A 208 -2.58 -1.46 -0.77
C TYR A 208 -2.72 -1.31 -2.28
N ARG A 209 -1.61 -1.28 -3.03
CA ARG A 209 -1.67 -1.32 -4.50
C ARG A 209 -2.30 -2.61 -5.01
N MET A 210 -1.76 -3.73 -4.53
CA MET A 210 -2.09 -5.08 -5.01
C MET A 210 -3.55 -5.42 -4.73
N MET A 211 -3.98 -5.24 -3.49
CA MET A 211 -5.35 -5.52 -3.03
C MET A 211 -6.35 -4.44 -3.46
N GLY A 212 -5.89 -3.22 -3.67
CA GLY A 212 -6.68 -2.12 -4.23
C GLY A 212 -6.86 -2.21 -5.75
N MET A 213 -6.33 -3.27 -6.38
CA MET A 213 -6.48 -3.55 -7.80
C MET A 213 -5.96 -2.41 -8.70
N ARG A 214 -4.99 -1.64 -8.20
CA ARG A 214 -4.32 -0.56 -8.95
C ARG A 214 -3.15 -1.11 -9.77
N ASN A 215 -3.31 -2.31 -10.31
CA ASN A 215 -2.34 -2.93 -11.19
C ASN A 215 -2.45 -2.30 -12.58
N THR A 216 -1.33 -1.86 -13.11
CA THR A 216 -1.26 -1.24 -14.45
C THR A 216 -0.73 -2.22 -15.50
N ALA A 217 -0.54 -3.49 -15.14
CA ALA A 217 -0.16 -4.53 -16.09
C ALA A 217 -1.27 -4.77 -17.12
N GLU A 218 -0.90 -5.33 -18.26
CA GLU A 218 -1.86 -5.73 -19.31
C GLU A 218 -2.62 -7.00 -18.89
N GLU A 219 -3.84 -7.21 -19.42
CA GLU A 219 -4.55 -8.48 -19.22
C GLU A 219 -3.74 -9.66 -19.83
N PRO A 220 -3.76 -10.86 -19.22
CA PRO A 220 -4.50 -11.22 -18.00
C PRO A 220 -3.75 -10.88 -16.68
N TRP A 221 -2.60 -10.20 -16.74
CA TRP A 221 -1.75 -9.93 -15.57
C TRP A 221 -2.33 -8.89 -14.62
N SER A 222 -3.10 -7.92 -15.13
CA SER A 222 -3.81 -6.91 -14.32
C SER A 222 -4.69 -7.55 -13.25
N THR A 223 -5.38 -8.63 -13.59
CA THR A 223 -6.34 -9.34 -12.73
C THR A 223 -5.76 -10.57 -12.03
N ALA A 224 -4.50 -10.93 -12.34
CA ALA A 224 -3.90 -12.18 -11.90
C ALA A 224 -3.96 -12.43 -10.39
N LEU A 225 -3.71 -11.42 -9.55
CA LEU A 225 -3.83 -11.60 -8.09
C LEU A 225 -5.26 -11.92 -7.64
N LEU A 226 -6.27 -11.34 -8.28
CA LEU A 226 -7.68 -11.59 -7.94
C LEU A 226 -8.12 -12.98 -8.37
N VAL A 227 -7.73 -13.36 -9.59
CA VAL A 227 -7.92 -14.72 -10.10
C VAL A 227 -7.30 -15.72 -9.12
N GLU A 228 -6.09 -15.44 -8.66
CA GLU A 228 -5.41 -16.25 -7.66
C GLU A 228 -6.13 -16.26 -6.30
N LEU A 229 -6.85 -15.21 -5.92
CA LEU A 229 -7.64 -15.18 -4.69
C LEU A 229 -9.06 -15.77 -4.86
N ASP A 230 -9.42 -16.28 -6.05
CA ASP A 230 -10.80 -16.63 -6.42
C ASP A 230 -11.79 -15.46 -6.18
N GLU A 231 -11.30 -14.22 -6.32
CA GLU A 231 -12.05 -12.99 -6.09
C GLU A 231 -12.65 -12.44 -7.39
N THR A 232 -13.97 -12.19 -7.37
CA THR A 232 -14.71 -11.63 -8.53
C THR A 232 -14.79 -10.11 -8.52
N ARG A 233 -14.37 -9.46 -7.43
CA ARG A 233 -14.29 -8.00 -7.35
C ARG A 233 -13.25 -7.47 -8.34
N ARG A 234 -13.61 -6.45 -9.11
CA ARG A 234 -12.73 -5.76 -10.07
C ARG A 234 -12.87 -4.24 -9.88
N VAL A 235 -11.83 -3.45 -10.20
CA VAL A 235 -11.98 -1.98 -10.22
C VAL A 235 -13.07 -1.64 -11.23
N GLY A 236 -14.10 -0.92 -10.77
CA GLY A 236 -15.26 -0.57 -11.61
C GLY A 236 -16.46 -1.51 -11.47
N ASN A 237 -16.34 -2.68 -10.84
CA ASN A 237 -17.53 -3.41 -10.38
C ASN A 237 -18.10 -2.68 -9.18
N HIS A 238 -19.14 -1.88 -9.40
CA HIS A 238 -19.81 -1.17 -8.33
C HIS A 238 -20.76 -2.07 -7.53
N PHE A 239 -21.04 -3.29 -8.04
CA PHE A 239 -22.08 -4.19 -7.53
C PHE A 239 -23.41 -3.47 -7.38
N THR A 240 -23.68 -2.57 -8.31
CA THR A 240 -24.91 -1.79 -8.37
C THR A 240 -25.96 -2.54 -9.19
N SER A 241 -27.22 -2.12 -9.10
CA SER A 241 -28.29 -2.65 -9.95
C SER A 241 -27.94 -2.57 -11.44
N TYR A 242 -27.21 -1.52 -11.85
CA TYR A 242 -26.73 -1.34 -13.21
C TYR A 242 -25.81 -2.47 -13.68
N ASP A 243 -24.86 -2.90 -12.85
CA ASP A 243 -23.93 -3.99 -13.18
C ASP A 243 -24.68 -5.32 -13.36
N THR A 244 -25.72 -5.55 -12.54
CA THR A 244 -26.61 -6.72 -12.65
C THR A 244 -27.43 -6.70 -13.94
N GLU A 245 -28.00 -5.55 -14.30
CA GLU A 245 -28.79 -5.38 -15.53
C GLU A 245 -27.95 -5.64 -16.79
N GLU A 246 -26.72 -5.14 -16.84
CA GLU A 246 -25.81 -5.39 -17.96
C GLU A 246 -25.39 -6.86 -18.03
N ALA A 247 -25.12 -7.51 -16.89
CA ALA A 247 -24.82 -8.93 -16.85
C ALA A 247 -25.99 -9.81 -17.33
N VAL A 248 -27.22 -9.46 -16.96
CA VAL A 248 -28.44 -10.16 -17.43
C VAL A 248 -28.59 -10.01 -18.94
N LYS A 249 -28.45 -8.79 -19.49
CA LYS A 249 -28.49 -8.58 -20.94
C LYS A 249 -27.41 -9.38 -21.68
N LEU A 250 -26.20 -9.41 -21.14
CA LEU A 250 -25.11 -10.18 -21.75
C LEU A 250 -25.45 -11.68 -21.78
N PHE A 251 -26.03 -12.20 -20.70
CA PHE A 251 -26.47 -13.58 -20.61
C PHE A 251 -27.62 -13.91 -21.58
N GLU A 252 -28.63 -13.05 -21.67
CA GLU A 252 -29.74 -13.18 -22.63
C GLU A 252 -29.24 -13.19 -24.08
N ASN A 253 -28.27 -12.33 -24.40
CA ASN A 253 -27.65 -12.30 -25.72
C ASN A 253 -26.86 -13.57 -26.05
N VAL A 254 -26.21 -14.19 -25.04
CA VAL A 254 -25.55 -15.48 -25.21
C VAL A 254 -26.58 -16.59 -25.44
N LEU A 255 -27.67 -16.62 -24.67
CA LEU A 255 -28.75 -17.59 -24.86
C LEU A 255 -29.38 -17.48 -26.26
N ALA A 256 -29.69 -16.27 -26.72
CA ALA A 256 -30.24 -16.04 -28.05
C ALA A 256 -29.31 -16.54 -29.17
N LYS A 257 -28.00 -16.32 -29.04
CA LYS A 257 -27.02 -16.87 -29.98
C LYS A 257 -26.99 -18.40 -29.98
N TYR A 258 -27.09 -19.03 -28.81
CA TYR A 258 -27.13 -20.49 -28.71
C TYR A 258 -28.42 -21.09 -29.31
N SER A 259 -29.57 -20.46 -29.11
CA SER A 259 -30.83 -20.89 -29.73
C SER A 259 -30.77 -20.80 -31.26
N ASN A 260 -30.23 -19.71 -31.81
CA ASN A 260 -30.10 -19.57 -33.26
C ASN A 260 -29.11 -20.57 -33.88
N LEU A 261 -28.05 -20.96 -33.15
CA LEU A 261 -27.10 -21.99 -33.59
C LEU A 261 -27.68 -23.40 -33.56
N GLN A 262 -28.72 -23.66 -32.76
CA GLN A 262 -29.42 -24.95 -32.77
C GLN A 262 -30.39 -25.04 -33.96
N GLU A 263 -31.03 -23.94 -34.34
CA GLU A 263 -31.94 -23.89 -35.50
C GLU A 263 -31.21 -23.98 -36.86
N GLU A 264 -29.94 -23.57 -36.94
CA GLU A 264 -29.13 -23.69 -38.17
C GLU A 264 -28.49 -25.08 -38.38
N ASN A 265 -28.53 -25.97 -37.37
CA ASN A 265 -27.98 -27.32 -37.44
C ASN A 265 -29.07 -28.43 -37.55
N GLU A 266 -30.34 -28.06 -37.70
CA GLU A 266 -31.45 -28.94 -38.11
C GLU A 266 -31.74 -28.83 -39.62
#